data_AF-A0A358IGQ6-F1
#
_entry.id   AF-A0A358IGQ6-F1
#
_cell.length_a   1.000
_cell.length_b   1.000
_cell.length_c   1.000
_cell.angle_alpha   90.00
_cell.angle_beta   90.00
_cell.angle_gamma   90.00
#
_symmetry.space_group_name_H-M   'P 1'
#
loop_
_entity.id
_entity.type
_entity.pdbx_description
1 polymer ?
#
loop_
_entity_poly.entity_id
_entity_poly.type
_entity_poly.pdbx_seq_one_letter_code
_entity_poly.pdbx_strand_id
1 'polypeptide(L)'
;FNQDIGSWNVSSVTNMGNTFRDADAFNQDIGSWNVSSVTNMGWMFTDAAAFNRDLSGWCVDDIGSEPNDFDTGANAWAGGGATRPQWGTCPGG
;
A
#
# COMPACT_ATOMS: atom_id res chain seq x y z
N PHE A 1 6.25 13.61 -1.21
CA PHE A 1 6.72 13.14 -2.55
C PHE A 1 5.51 12.82 -3.41
N ASN A 2 5.50 13.08 -4.73
CA ASN A 2 4.33 12.80 -5.60
C ASN A 2 4.73 12.68 -7.09
N GLN A 3 5.64 11.77 -7.41
CA GLN A 3 6.05 11.49 -8.80
C GLN A 3 5.39 10.20 -9.29
N ASP A 4 5.09 10.12 -10.59
CA ASP A 4 4.54 8.91 -11.20
C ASP A 4 5.55 7.75 -11.11
N ILE A 5 5.12 6.70 -10.41
CA ILE A 5 5.87 5.47 -10.16
C ILE A 5 5.02 4.22 -10.41
N GLY A 6 3.85 4.36 -11.04
CA GLY A 6 2.93 3.23 -11.25
C GLY A 6 3.54 2.12 -12.12
N SER A 7 4.53 2.46 -12.94
CA SER A 7 5.24 1.52 -13.83
C SER A 7 6.45 0.82 -13.20
N TRP A 8 6.77 1.11 -11.93
CA TRP A 8 7.93 0.51 -11.29
C TRP A 8 7.76 -1.00 -11.09
N ASN A 9 8.82 -1.74 -11.43
CA ASN A 9 8.86 -3.16 -11.12
C ASN A 9 9.33 -3.36 -9.67
N VAL A 10 8.40 -3.77 -8.82
CA VAL A 10 8.64 -4.07 -7.40
C VAL A 10 8.52 -5.56 -7.07
N SER A 11 8.47 -6.44 -8.08
CA SER A 11 8.18 -7.88 -7.91
C SER A 11 9.18 -8.65 -7.06
N SER A 12 10.37 -8.09 -6.82
CA SER A 12 11.43 -8.70 -5.99
C SER A 12 11.63 -7.99 -4.66
N VAL A 13 10.84 -6.94 -4.38
CA VAL A 13 10.92 -6.21 -3.11
C VAL A 13 10.28 -7.06 -2.03
N THR A 14 11.00 -7.24 -0.93
CA THR A 14 10.52 -8.01 0.24
C THR A 14 10.11 -7.14 1.41
N ASN A 15 10.56 -5.89 1.46
CA ASN A 15 10.27 -4.94 2.53
C ASN A 15 9.86 -3.59 1.94
N MET A 16 8.62 -3.18 2.22
CA MET A 16 8.05 -1.88 1.85
C MET A 16 7.67 -1.03 3.08
N GLY A 17 8.17 -1.39 4.26
CA GLY A 17 7.89 -0.63 5.47
C GLY A 17 8.38 0.83 5.35
N ASN A 18 7.57 1.77 5.84
CA ASN A 18 7.83 3.22 5.78
C ASN A 18 7.99 3.84 4.37
N THR A 19 7.71 3.13 3.27
CA THR A 19 8.00 3.61 1.90
C THR A 19 7.35 4.96 1.59
N PHE A 20 6.13 5.20 2.04
CA PHE A 20 5.37 6.44 1.84
C PHE A 20 5.00 7.12 3.17
N ARG A 21 5.76 6.83 4.23
CA ARG A 21 5.57 7.52 5.50
C ARG A 21 5.81 9.03 5.33
N ASP A 22 4.94 9.84 5.93
CA ASP A 22 4.95 11.31 5.87
C ASP A 22 4.86 11.87 4.43
N ALA A 23 4.42 11.06 3.47
CA ALA A 23 4.27 11.46 2.08
C ALA A 23 2.91 12.13 1.85
N ASP A 24 2.62 13.21 2.58
CA ASP A 24 1.32 13.89 2.64
C ASP A 24 0.62 14.08 1.28
N ALA A 25 1.40 14.42 0.24
CA ALA A 25 0.91 14.72 -1.09
C ALA A 25 0.92 13.53 -2.07
N PHE A 26 1.39 12.35 -1.66
CA PHE A 26 1.49 11.18 -2.54
C PHE A 26 0.10 10.63 -2.85
N ASN A 27 -0.26 10.54 -4.12
CA ASN A 27 -1.54 9.95 -4.53
C ASN A 27 -1.50 9.31 -5.94
N GLN A 28 -0.37 8.69 -6.27
CA GLN A 28 -0.19 8.01 -7.55
C GLN A 28 -0.77 6.61 -7.52
N ASP A 29 -1.25 6.15 -8.67
CA ASP A 29 -1.77 4.80 -8.82
C ASP A 29 -0.65 3.76 -8.75
N ILE A 30 -0.78 2.86 -7.79
CA ILE A 30 0.13 1.74 -7.52
C ILE A 30 -0.65 0.43 -7.36
N GLY A 31 -1.93 0.40 -7.71
CA GLY A 31 -2.79 -0.79 -7.58
C GLY A 31 -2.33 -1.95 -8.45
N SER A 32 -1.57 -1.67 -9.53
CA SER A 32 -1.00 -2.65 -10.45
C SER A 32 0.33 -3.25 -10.01
N TRP A 33 0.91 -2.79 -8.89
CA TRP A 33 2.18 -3.31 -8.40
C TRP A 33 2.09 -4.78 -8.01
N ASN A 34 3.07 -5.56 -8.47
CA ASN A 34 3.25 -6.93 -7.98
C ASN A 34 3.98 -6.90 -6.64
N VAL A 35 3.23 -7.02 -5.55
CA VAL A 35 3.73 -7.04 -4.17
C VAL A 35 3.79 -8.44 -3.55
N SER A 36 3.65 -9.50 -4.35
CA SER A 36 3.54 -10.88 -3.84
C SER A 36 4.78 -11.41 -3.11
N SER A 37 5.92 -10.73 -3.22
CA SER A 37 7.15 -11.09 -2.49
C SER A 37 7.34 -10.29 -1.20
N VAL A 38 6.45 -9.33 -0.91
CA VAL A 38 6.57 -8.43 0.23
C VAL A 38 6.11 -9.12 1.50
N THR A 39 6.97 -9.10 2.52
CA THR A 39 6.69 -9.68 3.84
C THR A 39 6.58 -8.62 4.93
N ASN A 40 6.88 -7.35 4.62
CA ASN A 40 6.77 -6.25 5.57
C ASN A 40 6.21 -4.98 4.90
N MET A 41 5.11 -4.46 5.45
CA MET A 41 4.46 -3.22 5.04
C MET A 41 4.15 -2.29 6.25
N GLY A 42 4.85 -2.46 7.38
CA GLY A 42 4.62 -1.62 8.56
C GLY A 42 4.89 -0.14 8.27
N TRP A 43 4.03 0.74 8.77
CA TRP A 43 4.09 2.19 8.56
C TRP A 43 4.12 2.64 7.09
N MET A 44 3.68 1.81 6.15
CA MET A 44 3.87 2.07 4.71
C MET A 44 3.25 3.41 4.26
N PHE A 45 2.05 3.74 4.73
CA PHE A 45 1.28 4.94 4.42
C PHE A 45 0.96 5.78 5.67
N THR A 46 1.73 5.63 6.75
CA THR A 46 1.56 6.50 7.93
C THR A 46 1.70 7.96 7.52
N ASP A 47 0.73 8.79 7.89
CA ASP A 47 0.66 10.22 7.54
C ASP A 47 0.72 10.50 6.01
N ALA A 48 0.35 9.55 5.15
CA ALA A 48 0.16 9.78 3.71
C ALA A 48 -1.23 10.38 3.42
N ALA A 49 -1.48 11.59 3.93
CA ALA A 49 -2.82 12.17 4.06
C ALA A 49 -3.67 12.20 2.76
N ALA A 50 -3.05 12.41 1.59
CA ALA A 50 -3.74 12.49 0.30
C ALA A 50 -3.93 11.15 -0.42
N PHE A 51 -3.34 10.06 0.07
CA PHE A 51 -3.35 8.78 -0.64
C PHE A 51 -4.75 8.15 -0.61
N ASN A 52 -5.32 7.85 -1.79
CA ASN A 52 -6.66 7.27 -1.90
C ASN A 52 -6.84 6.30 -3.07
N ARG A 53 -5.84 5.45 -3.32
CA ARG A 53 -5.90 4.46 -4.39
C ARG A 53 -6.36 3.10 -3.91
N ASP A 54 -6.97 2.35 -4.83
CA ASP A 54 -7.45 0.99 -4.60
C ASP A 54 -6.28 0.01 -4.60
N LEU A 55 -6.11 -0.70 -3.49
CA LEU A 55 -5.10 -1.73 -3.30
C LEU A 55 -5.73 -3.13 -3.09
N SER A 56 -7.03 -3.29 -3.34
CA SER A 56 -7.75 -4.53 -3.11
C SER A 56 -7.24 -5.70 -3.95
N GLY A 57 -6.62 -5.43 -5.10
CA GLY A 57 -6.01 -6.43 -5.98
C GLY A 57 -4.60 -6.88 -5.59
N TRP A 58 -4.01 -6.31 -4.53
CA TRP A 58 -2.67 -6.70 -4.09
C TRP A 58 -2.65 -8.12 -3.50
N CYS A 59 -1.70 -8.92 -3.96
CA CYS A 59 -1.40 -10.23 -3.40
C CYS A 59 -0.54 -10.08 -2.14
N VAL A 60 -1.14 -10.30 -0.96
CA VAL A 60 -0.52 -10.13 0.36
C VAL A 60 -0.78 -11.36 1.26
N ASP A 61 -0.72 -12.54 0.66
CA ASP A 61 -0.93 -13.85 1.31
C ASP A 61 0.12 -14.18 2.37
N ASP A 62 1.35 -13.70 2.19
CA ASP A 62 2.42 -13.81 3.19
C ASP A 62 2.26 -12.86 4.39
N ILE A 63 1.30 -11.92 4.35
CA ILE A 63 1.03 -10.95 5.43
C ILE A 63 -0.35 -11.26 6.03
N GLY A 64 -0.40 -12.16 7.01
CA GLY A 64 -1.65 -12.74 7.54
C GLY A 64 -2.60 -11.78 8.28
N SER A 65 -2.19 -10.55 8.57
CA SER A 65 -3.03 -9.52 9.19
C SER A 65 -2.54 -8.13 8.85
N GLU A 66 -3.36 -7.11 9.08
CA GLU A 66 -2.98 -5.71 8.89
C GLU A 66 -1.66 -5.38 9.61
N PRO A 67 -0.64 -4.88 8.90
CA PRO A 67 0.62 -4.43 9.50
C PRO A 67 0.40 -3.27 10.46
N ASN A 68 1.29 -3.16 11.44
CA ASN A 68 1.28 -2.04 12.39
C ASN A 68 1.34 -0.69 11.66
N ASP A 69 0.42 0.19 12.03
CA ASP A 69 0.31 1.57 11.52
C ASP A 69 0.36 1.68 9.98
N PHE A 70 -0.16 0.67 9.27
CA PHE A 70 -0.10 0.62 7.81
C PHE A 70 -0.55 1.94 7.16
N ASP A 71 -1.62 2.57 7.68
CA ASP A 71 -2.23 3.78 7.13
C ASP A 71 -2.64 4.82 8.20
N THR A 72 -2.13 4.72 9.43
CA THR A 72 -2.46 5.70 10.50
C THR A 72 -2.18 7.12 10.01
N GLY A 73 -3.19 8.00 10.00
CA GLY A 73 -3.07 9.38 9.49
C GLY A 73 -3.34 9.56 7.99
N ALA A 74 -3.58 8.49 7.23
CA ALA A 74 -4.01 8.54 5.82
C ALA A 74 -5.50 8.92 5.70
N ASN A 75 -5.82 10.18 6.01
CA ASN A 75 -7.18 10.67 6.19
C ASN A 75 -8.09 10.49 4.96
N ALA A 76 -7.54 10.49 3.74
CA ALA A 76 -8.31 10.29 2.53
C ALA A 76 -8.91 8.87 2.38
N TRP A 77 -8.37 7.87 3.09
CA TRP A 77 -8.94 6.52 3.16
C TRP A 77 -10.16 6.41 4.08
N ALA A 78 -10.25 7.26 5.12
CA ALA A 78 -11.35 7.22 6.08
C ALA A 78 -12.73 7.58 5.47
N GLY A 79 -12.78 8.13 4.25
CA GLY A 79 -13.99 8.55 3.54
C GLY A 79 -14.70 7.46 2.72
N GLY A 80 -14.22 6.20 2.75
CA GLY A 80 -14.89 5.06 2.09
C GLY A 80 -14.71 4.97 0.57
N GLY A 81 -13.80 5.75 -0.02
CA GLY A 81 -13.53 5.76 -1.46
C GLY A 81 -12.43 4.81 -1.93
N ALA A 82 -11.61 4.27 -1.03
CA ALA A 82 -10.46 3.44 -1.35
C ALA A 82 -10.47 2.15 -0.54
N THR A 83 -10.07 1.05 -1.18
CA THR A 83 -10.10 -0.29 -0.61
C THR A 83 -8.69 -0.74 -0.22
N ARG A 84 -8.54 -1.06 1.07
CA ARG A 84 -7.32 -1.63 1.64
C ARG A 84 -7.02 -3.02 1.03
N PRO A 85 -5.76 -3.49 1.10
CA PRO A 85 -5.43 -4.87 0.75
C PRO A 85 -6.22 -5.87 1.59
N GLN A 86 -6.52 -7.02 0.99
CA GLN A 86 -7.11 -8.15 1.71
C GLN A 86 -6.00 -9.00 2.34
N TRP A 87 -5.57 -8.63 3.55
CA TRP A 87 -4.48 -9.29 4.27
C TRP A 87 -4.66 -10.81 4.38
N GLY A 88 -3.58 -11.55 4.12
CA GLY A 88 -3.58 -13.02 4.11
C GLY A 88 -4.23 -13.63 2.88
N THR A 89 -4.45 -12.86 1.81
CA THR A 89 -5.07 -13.35 0.57
C THR A 89 -4.35 -12.85 -0.68
N CYS A 90 -4.62 -13.53 -1.81
CA CYS A 90 -4.13 -13.16 -3.13
C CYS A 90 -5.31 -13.04 -4.12
N PRO A 91 -6.05 -11.92 -4.10
CA PRO A 91 -7.19 -11.70 -4.98
C PRO A 91 -6.72 -11.47 -6.42
N GLY A 92 -6.69 -12.55 -7.21
CA GLY A 92 -6.21 -12.55 -8.59
C GLY A 92 -5.18 -13.64 -8.92
N GLY A 93 -4.81 -14.49 -7.94
CA GLY A 93 -4.08 -15.73 -8.17
C GLY A 93 -4.93 -16.84 -8.78
#